data_AF-A0A4R9JGZ9-F1
#
_entry.id   AF-A0A4R9JGZ9-F1
#
_cell.length_a   1.000
_cell.length_b   1.000
_cell.length_c   1.000
_cell.angle_alpha   90.00
_cell.angle_beta   90.00
_cell.angle_gamma   90.00
#
_symmetry.space_group_name_H-M   'P 1'
#
loop_
_entity.id
_entity.type
_entity.pdbx_description
1 polymer ?
#
loop_
_entity_poly.entity_id
_entity_poly.type
_entity_poly.pdbx_seq_one_letter_code
_entity_poly.pdbx_strand_id
1 'polypeptide(L)'
;MIQKWIRSITTFLLLSFSVSCAEKKEDSNTLLAGLLLFAANQIKVNTVSELTNESAADYNENKWGLITGTTLNSWVSNWQANKPPGITGNLIILQTDAANRVAGDGHNAYVKSEPNSGVYVYLLNDYTTPDLPSGGFRFNQTRDAGLFTNSIRYQANGTFIDDWLNTYNIDPTKDLIVFAAGTGNGTTVASDPAAATATAAGAIQDITRGFYWLRYWGVDIKHLAILNGNLRYNITNNLIQSAQTSTTKSTLPTTKTSFSIRQIRVDNTAITLGLEDIYEIAKNNLATTSVFGITSSQFLIDARPTAQFGASGSRTAGVNGNVTQYITTGWDSAGAPVVWAASGDANSANTAGKTYVPFEGNIKGAISFPWLALFEGIPDSGSTAGVTATAFANGYRYKSKAALAAIFTNKGYSAGKTVISQCRTNFEAQVNGFAALNVLGYPTAFYDGSLVEWTALIAAHTDSSINQIPADYKWRTDLATVSVFDYNPQINNTGNVGSALNRVKPAPVNLTATTTKKFIQEDKAYKY
;
A
#
# COMPACT_ATOMS: atom_id res chain seq x y z
N MET A 1 0.17 3.41 -30.17
CA MET A 1 -0.02 4.09 -31.49
C MET A 1 -0.48 5.54 -31.33
N ILE A 2 -1.39 5.85 -30.40
CA ILE A 2 -1.93 7.21 -30.15
C ILE A 2 -0.86 8.25 -29.73
N GLN A 3 0.21 7.86 -29.04
CA GLN A 3 1.27 8.80 -28.62
C GLN A 3 2.22 9.28 -29.75
N LYS A 4 2.42 8.50 -30.82
CA LYS A 4 3.15 8.99 -32.00
C LYS A 4 2.37 10.11 -32.69
N TRP A 5 1.05 10.07 -32.63
CA TRP A 5 0.18 11.12 -33.14
C TRP A 5 0.27 12.40 -32.31
N ILE A 6 0.33 12.30 -30.98
CA ILE A 6 0.40 13.48 -30.10
C ILE A 6 1.72 14.26 -30.32
N ARG A 7 2.88 13.59 -30.37
CA ARG A 7 4.17 14.26 -30.64
C ARG A 7 4.22 14.84 -32.06
N SER A 8 3.72 14.12 -33.07
CA SER A 8 3.67 14.63 -34.44
C SER A 8 2.74 15.83 -34.57
N ILE A 9 1.61 15.88 -33.85
CA ILE A 9 0.68 17.03 -33.85
C ILE A 9 1.33 18.25 -33.19
N THR A 10 2.08 18.09 -32.10
CA THR A 10 2.77 19.24 -31.46
C THR A 10 3.84 19.84 -32.37
N THR A 11 4.60 18.99 -33.07
CA THR A 11 5.62 19.44 -34.05
C THR A 11 4.99 20.03 -35.30
N PHE A 12 3.85 19.50 -35.76
CA PHE A 12 3.12 20.04 -36.93
C PHE A 12 2.48 21.40 -36.63
N LEU A 13 1.92 21.59 -35.43
CA LEU A 13 1.45 22.91 -34.98
C LEU A 13 2.60 23.90 -34.92
N LEU A 14 3.73 23.55 -34.28
CA LEU A 14 4.91 24.43 -34.20
C LEU A 14 5.52 24.78 -35.56
N LEU A 15 5.55 23.85 -36.53
CA LEU A 15 6.02 24.15 -37.90
C LEU A 15 5.04 25.00 -38.70
N SER A 16 3.72 24.80 -38.54
CA SER A 16 2.70 25.60 -39.23
C SER A 16 2.73 27.09 -38.87
N PHE A 17 3.35 27.46 -37.74
CA PHE A 17 3.58 28.85 -37.33
C PHE A 17 4.76 29.54 -38.02
N SER A 18 5.62 28.82 -38.74
CA SER A 18 6.74 29.43 -39.48
C SER A 18 6.40 29.84 -40.92
N VAL A 19 5.23 29.44 -41.42
CA VAL A 19 4.83 29.65 -42.84
C VAL A 19 3.66 30.63 -43.00
N SER A 20 3.02 31.09 -41.92
CA SER A 20 1.89 32.04 -42.01
C SER A 20 2.24 33.43 -41.47
N CYS A 21 3.37 33.99 -41.91
CA CYS A 21 3.56 35.44 -41.93
C CYS A 21 2.91 36.01 -43.20
N ALA A 22 1.58 36.12 -43.19
CA ALA A 22 0.85 36.94 -44.14
C ALA A 22 -0.44 37.45 -43.47
N GLU A 23 -0.38 38.71 -43.07
CA GLU A 23 -1.49 39.66 -42.89
C GLU A 23 -2.84 39.09 -42.43
N LYS A 24 -2.99 38.89 -41.12
CA LYS A 24 -4.27 39.10 -40.43
C LYS A 24 -4.01 39.46 -38.97
N LYS A 25 -4.51 40.62 -38.56
CA LYS A 25 -4.61 41.06 -37.17
C LYS A 25 -5.67 40.18 -36.48
N GLU A 26 -5.32 38.95 -36.14
CA GLU A 26 -6.11 38.15 -35.19
C GLU A 26 -5.56 38.34 -33.78
N ASP A 27 -6.46 38.55 -32.83
CA ASP A 27 -6.16 38.91 -31.45
C ASP A 27 -5.29 37.85 -30.77
N SER A 28 -4.01 38.16 -30.61
CA SER A 28 -3.02 37.38 -29.85
C SER A 28 -3.51 36.92 -28.46
N ASN A 29 -4.48 37.65 -27.89
CA ASN A 29 -5.05 37.40 -26.57
C ASN A 29 -6.03 36.21 -26.52
N THR A 30 -6.76 35.90 -27.59
CA THR A 30 -7.69 34.76 -27.61
C THR A 30 -6.95 33.44 -27.82
N LEU A 31 -5.88 33.46 -28.61
CA LEU A 31 -4.98 32.32 -28.79
C LEU A 31 -4.16 32.04 -27.51
N LEU A 32 -3.67 33.10 -26.85
CA LEU A 32 -3.00 32.99 -25.55
C LEU A 32 -3.98 32.52 -24.47
N ALA A 33 -5.21 33.04 -24.44
CA ALA A 33 -6.25 32.55 -23.53
C ALA A 33 -6.61 31.09 -23.81
N GLY A 34 -6.69 30.68 -25.08
CA GLY A 34 -6.89 29.30 -25.49
C GLY A 34 -5.74 28.40 -25.02
N LEU A 35 -4.49 28.79 -25.25
CA LEU A 35 -3.29 28.08 -24.77
C LEU A 35 -3.23 28.01 -23.25
N LEU A 36 -3.60 29.08 -22.55
CA LEU A 36 -3.70 29.13 -21.09
C LEU A 36 -4.83 28.25 -20.58
N LEU A 37 -5.97 28.18 -21.27
CA LEU A 37 -7.09 27.27 -20.95
C LEU A 37 -6.73 25.81 -21.22
N PHE A 38 -5.99 25.52 -22.29
CA PHE A 38 -5.46 24.19 -22.57
C PHE A 38 -4.40 23.79 -21.53
N ALA A 39 -3.45 24.66 -21.21
CA ALA A 39 -2.42 24.43 -20.20
C ALA A 39 -3.02 24.31 -18.79
N ALA A 40 -4.00 25.14 -18.42
CA ALA A 40 -4.72 25.06 -17.16
C ALA A 40 -5.57 23.80 -17.02
N ASN A 41 -5.90 23.13 -18.14
CA ASN A 41 -6.60 21.85 -18.13
C ASN A 41 -5.69 20.63 -18.28
N GLN A 42 -4.37 20.81 -18.41
CA GLN A 42 -3.45 19.68 -18.39
C GLN A 42 -3.31 19.12 -16.98
N ILE A 43 -3.31 17.79 -16.90
CA ILE A 43 -3.09 17.10 -15.64
C ILE A 43 -1.65 16.66 -15.60
N LYS A 44 -0.93 17.13 -14.58
CA LYS A 44 0.48 16.80 -14.41
C LYS A 44 0.60 15.31 -14.12
N VAL A 45 1.24 14.56 -15.00
CA VAL A 45 1.53 13.14 -14.77
C VAL A 45 2.90 12.99 -14.12
N ASN A 46 2.91 12.59 -12.86
CA ASN A 46 4.14 12.45 -12.09
C ASN A 46 4.77 11.07 -12.31
N THR A 47 6.10 11.06 -12.40
CA THR A 47 6.93 9.87 -12.25
C THR A 47 7.14 9.57 -10.76
N VAL A 48 7.55 8.34 -10.42
CA VAL A 48 7.84 8.00 -9.01
C VAL A 48 9.04 8.75 -8.44
N SER A 49 9.94 9.24 -9.31
CA SER A 49 11.03 10.15 -8.90
C SER A 49 10.52 11.52 -8.48
N GLU A 50 9.44 12.02 -9.11
CA GLU A 50 8.83 13.30 -8.70
C GLU A 50 7.97 13.16 -7.43
N LEU A 51 7.59 11.94 -7.08
CA LEU A 51 6.78 11.64 -5.89
C LEU A 51 7.63 11.39 -4.63
N THR A 52 8.95 11.37 -4.74
CA THR A 52 9.82 11.15 -3.59
C THR A 52 9.69 12.27 -2.58
N ASN A 53 9.68 11.90 -1.30
CA ASN A 53 9.87 12.83 -0.19
C ASN A 53 10.96 12.29 0.71
N GLU A 54 11.98 13.11 0.94
CA GLU A 54 13.02 12.74 1.87
C GLU A 54 12.70 13.35 3.24
N SER A 55 12.65 12.50 4.28
CA SER A 55 12.47 12.98 5.65
C SER A 55 13.74 13.65 6.16
N ALA A 56 13.62 14.51 7.17
CA ALA A 56 14.75 15.01 7.93
C ALA A 56 15.51 13.87 8.63
N ALA A 57 16.77 14.12 8.99
CA ALA A 57 17.58 13.16 9.74
C ALA A 57 17.01 12.93 11.15
N ASP A 58 16.58 14.01 11.82
CA ASP A 58 15.74 13.96 13.00
C ASP A 58 14.26 14.09 12.60
N TYR A 59 13.46 13.07 12.90
CA TYR A 59 12.03 13.06 12.60
C TYR A 59 11.24 14.14 13.37
N ASN A 60 11.78 14.75 14.42
CA ASN A 60 11.14 15.90 15.10
C ASN A 60 11.05 17.15 14.20
N GLU A 61 11.89 17.23 13.17
CA GLU A 61 11.88 18.36 12.23
C GLU A 61 10.79 18.19 11.15
N ASN A 62 10.28 16.98 10.96
CA ASN A 62 9.27 16.69 9.95
C ASN A 62 7.94 17.37 10.28
N LYS A 63 7.31 17.96 9.25
CA LYS A 63 5.97 18.58 9.31
C LYS A 63 4.89 17.77 8.58
N TRP A 64 5.29 16.74 7.85
CA TRP A 64 4.48 15.79 7.10
C TRP A 64 5.29 14.50 6.92
N GLY A 65 4.74 13.49 6.26
CA GLY A 65 5.40 12.19 6.13
C GLY A 65 5.52 11.49 7.48
N LEU A 66 6.70 11.07 7.91
CA LEU A 66 6.89 10.40 9.19
C LEU A 66 7.12 11.42 10.31
N ILE A 67 6.15 11.62 11.21
CA ILE A 67 6.24 12.59 12.31
C ILE A 67 6.42 11.90 13.67
N THR A 68 6.84 12.63 14.69
CA THR A 68 6.97 12.12 16.07
C THR A 68 5.75 12.48 16.93
N GLY A 69 5.62 11.81 18.08
CA GLY A 69 4.60 12.15 19.08
C GLY A 69 4.70 13.58 19.59
N THR A 70 5.91 14.13 19.72
CA THR A 70 6.14 15.53 20.12
C THR A 70 5.58 16.52 19.10
N THR A 71 5.77 16.25 17.80
CA THR A 71 5.16 17.04 16.72
C THR A 71 3.63 16.98 16.79
N LEU A 72 3.04 15.78 16.91
CA LEU A 72 1.59 15.65 17.02
C LEU A 72 1.03 16.32 18.27
N ASN A 73 1.72 16.19 19.41
CA ASN A 73 1.36 16.85 20.67
C ASN A 73 1.32 18.38 20.52
N SER A 74 2.32 18.96 19.85
CA SER A 74 2.34 20.39 19.56
C SER A 74 1.12 20.81 18.75
N TRP A 75 0.77 20.07 17.69
CA TRP A 75 -0.42 20.38 16.87
C TRP A 75 -1.73 20.28 17.64
N VAL A 76 -1.91 19.23 18.46
CA VAL A 76 -3.14 19.03 19.23
C VAL A 76 -3.28 20.07 20.34
N SER A 77 -2.16 20.47 20.96
CA SER A 77 -2.17 21.47 22.04
C SER A 77 -2.60 22.86 21.58
N ASN A 78 -2.26 23.26 20.35
CA ASN A 78 -2.65 24.54 19.77
C ASN A 78 -2.55 24.49 18.23
N TRP A 79 -3.60 23.97 17.58
CA TRP A 79 -3.61 23.82 16.13
C TRP A 79 -3.46 25.15 15.41
N GLN A 80 -4.11 26.20 15.90
CA GLN A 80 -4.10 27.52 15.25
C GLN A 80 -2.69 28.11 15.20
N ALA A 81 -1.88 27.93 16.24
CA ALA A 81 -0.51 28.43 16.28
C ALA A 81 0.52 27.48 15.64
N ASN A 82 0.29 26.17 15.71
CA ASN A 82 1.32 25.16 15.36
C ASN A 82 1.08 24.46 14.02
N LYS A 83 0.04 24.84 13.28
CA LYS A 83 -0.26 24.31 11.95
C LYS A 83 0.93 24.46 10.98
N PRO A 84 1.30 23.40 10.24
CA PRO A 84 2.36 23.49 9.25
C PRO A 84 2.08 24.55 8.16
N PRO A 85 3.12 25.22 7.63
CA PRO A 85 2.96 26.15 6.51
C PRO A 85 2.26 25.51 5.31
N GLY A 86 1.30 26.21 4.71
CA GLY A 86 0.53 25.75 3.56
C GLY A 86 -0.75 24.99 3.91
N ILE A 87 -0.88 24.48 5.14
CA ILE A 87 -2.14 23.93 5.63
C ILE A 87 -3.04 25.09 6.03
N THR A 88 -4.30 25.06 5.60
CA THR A 88 -5.28 26.13 5.90
C THR A 88 -6.49 25.60 6.66
N GLY A 89 -6.79 24.31 6.53
CA GLY A 89 -7.93 23.63 7.12
C GLY A 89 -7.64 23.00 8.48
N ASN A 90 -8.30 21.86 8.71
CA ASN A 90 -8.34 21.12 9.96
C ASN A 90 -7.16 20.16 10.13
N LEU A 91 -6.92 19.75 11.36
CA LEU A 91 -6.13 18.58 11.71
C LEU A 91 -7.07 17.39 11.85
N ILE A 92 -6.93 16.40 10.98
CA ILE A 92 -7.74 15.18 10.97
C ILE A 92 -6.86 14.01 11.36
N ILE A 93 -7.12 13.43 12.54
CA ILE A 93 -6.37 12.29 13.06
C ILE A 93 -7.20 11.02 12.90
N LEU A 94 -6.68 10.07 12.14
CA LEU A 94 -7.33 8.80 11.84
C LEU A 94 -6.59 7.67 12.55
N GLN A 95 -7.21 7.16 13.60
CA GLN A 95 -6.68 6.07 14.40
C GLN A 95 -7.11 4.70 13.87
N THR A 96 -6.21 3.72 13.86
CA THR A 96 -6.60 2.33 13.57
C THR A 96 -7.53 1.77 14.66
N ASP A 97 -7.20 2.06 15.91
CA ASP A 97 -7.82 1.54 17.12
C ASP A 97 -7.49 2.43 18.34
N ALA A 98 -7.98 2.02 19.51
CA ALA A 98 -7.70 2.69 20.78
C ALA A 98 -6.26 2.43 21.27
N ALA A 99 -5.68 3.41 21.96
CA ALA A 99 -4.33 3.37 22.54
C ALA A 99 -4.23 2.63 23.90
N ASN A 100 -5.36 2.21 24.46
CA ASN A 100 -5.46 1.63 25.80
C ASN A 100 -5.90 0.15 25.80
N ARG A 101 -5.50 -0.61 24.78
CA ARG A 101 -5.88 -2.03 24.63
C ARG A 101 -4.92 -3.01 25.34
N VAL A 102 -4.02 -2.50 26.17
CA VAL A 102 -3.20 -3.32 27.07
C VAL A 102 -3.80 -3.24 28.46
N ALA A 103 -4.07 -4.40 29.05
CA ALA A 103 -4.63 -4.48 30.40
C ALA A 103 -3.70 -3.81 31.43
N GLY A 104 -4.23 -2.86 32.21
CA GLY A 104 -3.51 -2.21 33.30
C GLY A 104 -2.74 -0.93 32.93
N ASP A 105 -2.63 -0.56 31.65
CA ASP A 105 -1.82 0.60 31.24
C ASP A 105 -2.42 1.96 31.61
N GLY A 106 -3.72 2.03 31.95
CA GLY A 106 -4.37 3.25 32.44
C GLY A 106 -4.42 4.43 31.45
N HIS A 107 -4.08 4.21 30.18
CA HIS A 107 -4.10 5.25 29.16
C HIS A 107 -5.52 5.60 28.70
N ASN A 108 -5.68 6.84 28.24
CA ASN A 108 -6.85 7.25 27.46
C ASN A 108 -6.84 6.56 26.09
N ALA A 109 -8.02 6.32 25.54
CA ALA A 109 -8.19 5.56 24.30
C ALA A 109 -7.78 6.35 23.04
N TYR A 110 -7.91 7.67 23.04
CA TYR A 110 -7.78 8.51 21.85
C TYR A 110 -6.89 9.72 22.09
N VAL A 111 -6.34 10.26 21.00
CA VAL A 111 -5.89 11.64 20.98
C VAL A 111 -7.09 12.55 21.23
N LYS A 112 -6.88 13.68 21.91
CA LYS A 112 -7.95 14.63 22.22
C LYS A 112 -8.43 15.31 20.92
N SER A 113 -9.73 15.29 20.68
CA SER A 113 -10.37 16.14 19.68
C SER A 113 -10.73 17.50 20.27
N GLU A 114 -10.55 18.55 19.48
CA GLU A 114 -10.93 19.93 19.81
C GLU A 114 -11.61 20.58 18.59
N PRO A 115 -12.88 20.25 18.30
CA PRO A 115 -13.56 20.71 17.08
C PRO A 115 -13.58 22.24 16.94
N ASN A 116 -13.74 22.97 18.05
CA ASN A 116 -13.71 24.44 18.04
C ASN A 116 -12.35 25.02 17.65
N SER A 117 -11.28 24.23 17.78
CA SER A 117 -9.93 24.60 17.35
C SER A 117 -9.55 23.96 16.01
N GLY A 118 -10.44 23.18 15.37
CA GLY A 118 -10.19 22.49 14.11
C GLY A 118 -9.44 21.16 14.23
N VAL A 119 -9.46 20.51 15.39
CA VAL A 119 -8.84 19.18 15.61
C VAL A 119 -9.91 18.11 15.71
N TYR A 120 -9.90 17.15 14.80
CA TYR A 120 -10.86 16.04 14.75
C TYR A 120 -10.14 14.71 14.85
N VAL A 121 -10.73 13.78 15.59
CA VAL A 121 -10.16 12.45 15.82
C VAL A 121 -11.23 11.41 15.49
N TYR A 122 -10.90 10.50 14.58
CA TYR A 122 -11.79 9.43 14.14
C TYR A 122 -11.07 8.08 14.17
N LEU A 123 -11.86 7.01 14.10
CA LEU A 123 -11.34 5.68 13.79
C LEU A 123 -11.46 5.41 12.29
N LEU A 124 -10.50 4.67 11.73
CA LEU A 124 -10.58 4.16 10.36
C LEU A 124 -11.81 3.28 10.14
N ASN A 125 -12.24 2.56 11.17
CA ASN A 125 -13.45 1.73 11.13
C ASN A 125 -14.76 2.51 11.27
N ASP A 126 -14.72 3.84 11.47
CA ASP A 126 -15.94 4.66 11.44
C ASP A 126 -16.53 4.74 10.02
N TYR A 127 -15.72 4.52 8.98
CA TYR A 127 -16.19 4.40 7.61
C TYR A 127 -16.87 3.05 7.41
N THR A 128 -18.19 3.06 7.37
CA THR A 128 -19.03 1.88 7.15
C THR A 128 -19.94 2.12 5.95
N THR A 129 -19.78 1.34 4.89
CA THR A 129 -20.76 1.28 3.78
C THR A 129 -21.29 -0.14 3.64
N PRO A 130 -22.52 -0.34 3.11
CA PRO A 130 -23.11 -1.67 2.94
C PRO A 130 -22.24 -2.63 2.14
N ASP A 131 -21.44 -2.09 1.21
CA ASP A 131 -20.61 -2.86 0.28
C ASP A 131 -19.20 -3.15 0.81
N LEU A 132 -18.90 -2.81 2.07
CA LEU A 132 -17.58 -3.10 2.63
C LEU A 132 -17.35 -4.60 2.84
N PRO A 133 -16.14 -5.10 2.55
CA PRO A 133 -15.78 -6.47 2.86
C PRO A 133 -15.78 -6.72 4.37
N SER A 134 -16.03 -7.97 4.75
CA SER A 134 -15.86 -8.43 6.14
C SER A 134 -14.47 -8.06 6.66
N GLY A 135 -14.41 -7.42 7.83
CA GLY A 135 -13.18 -6.83 8.39
C GLY A 135 -13.01 -5.33 8.16
N GLY A 136 -13.91 -4.68 7.42
CA GLY A 136 -13.95 -3.23 7.20
C GLY A 136 -13.09 -2.74 6.02
N PHE A 137 -13.14 -1.44 5.77
CA PHE A 137 -12.40 -0.82 4.68
C PHE A 137 -10.90 -0.72 5.02
N ARG A 138 -10.05 -1.17 4.10
CA ARG A 138 -8.59 -1.11 4.22
C ARG A 138 -7.94 -0.56 2.96
N PHE A 139 -8.57 0.46 2.36
CA PHE A 139 -8.06 1.20 1.20
C PHE A 139 -7.76 0.31 -0.02
N ASN A 140 -8.47 -0.81 -0.11
CA ASN A 140 -8.38 -1.74 -1.21
C ASN A 140 -9.75 -2.37 -1.47
N GLN A 141 -9.94 -2.84 -2.69
CA GLN A 141 -11.16 -3.50 -3.12
C GLN A 141 -10.85 -4.50 -4.22
N THR A 142 -11.72 -5.48 -4.38
CA THR A 142 -11.65 -6.37 -5.53
C THR A 142 -11.94 -5.57 -6.81
N ARG A 143 -11.06 -5.66 -7.82
CA ARG A 143 -11.18 -4.88 -9.07
C ARG A 143 -11.10 -5.76 -10.29
N ASP A 144 -11.61 -5.23 -11.40
CA ASP A 144 -11.32 -5.74 -12.72
C ASP A 144 -9.98 -5.18 -13.21
N ALA A 145 -8.99 -6.05 -13.34
CA ALA A 145 -7.70 -5.71 -13.94
C ALA A 145 -7.68 -5.92 -15.46
N GLY A 146 -8.76 -6.43 -16.04
CA GLY A 146 -8.83 -6.94 -17.41
C GLY A 146 -8.55 -8.44 -17.44
N LEU A 147 -7.43 -8.84 -16.83
CA LEU A 147 -7.01 -10.25 -16.70
C LEU A 147 -7.76 -11.03 -15.61
N PHE A 148 -7.90 -10.41 -14.44
CA PHE A 148 -8.63 -10.97 -13.31
C PHE A 148 -9.87 -10.11 -13.04
N THR A 149 -11.03 -10.75 -12.96
CA THR A 149 -12.28 -10.10 -12.61
C THR A 149 -12.79 -10.71 -11.31
N ASN A 150 -13.01 -9.88 -10.29
CA ASN A 150 -13.60 -10.29 -9.01
C ASN A 150 -12.76 -11.26 -8.14
N SER A 151 -11.43 -11.29 -8.30
CA SER A 151 -10.56 -12.09 -7.42
C SER A 151 -9.54 -11.23 -6.71
N ILE A 152 -8.65 -10.58 -7.45
CA ILE A 152 -7.53 -9.86 -6.85
C ILE A 152 -7.99 -8.48 -6.33
N ARG A 153 -7.46 -8.11 -5.16
CA ARG A 153 -7.71 -6.82 -4.51
C ARG A 153 -6.60 -5.83 -4.86
N TYR A 154 -7.00 -4.64 -5.28
CA TYR A 154 -6.12 -3.52 -5.63
C TYR A 154 -6.58 -2.28 -4.85
N GLN A 155 -5.91 -1.15 -5.01
CA GLN A 155 -6.34 0.10 -4.40
C GLN A 155 -7.81 0.44 -4.73
N ALA A 156 -8.50 1.03 -3.75
CA ALA A 156 -9.89 1.40 -3.92
C ALA A 156 -10.05 2.53 -4.94
N ASN A 157 -11.15 2.52 -5.70
CA ASN A 157 -11.38 3.41 -6.84
C ASN A 157 -11.77 4.84 -6.43
N GLY A 158 -12.04 5.66 -7.45
CA GLY A 158 -12.44 7.06 -7.33
C GLY A 158 -13.72 7.28 -6.52
N THR A 159 -14.72 6.42 -6.67
CA THR A 159 -15.98 6.55 -5.91
C THR A 159 -15.76 6.29 -4.42
N PHE A 160 -14.91 5.34 -4.07
CA PHE A 160 -14.57 5.07 -2.68
C PHE A 160 -13.79 6.20 -2.03
N ILE A 161 -12.82 6.81 -2.73
CA ILE A 161 -12.09 7.94 -2.14
C ILE A 161 -12.99 9.15 -1.93
N ASP A 162 -13.86 9.47 -2.89
CA ASP A 162 -14.80 10.58 -2.73
C ASP A 162 -15.75 10.33 -1.54
N ASP A 163 -16.36 9.15 -1.43
CA ASP A 163 -17.25 8.84 -0.30
C ASP A 163 -16.51 8.77 1.04
N TRP A 164 -15.28 8.26 1.06
CA TRP A 164 -14.44 8.23 2.26
C TRP A 164 -14.09 9.65 2.75
N LEU A 165 -13.60 10.52 1.85
CA LEU A 165 -13.30 11.92 2.17
C LEU A 165 -14.56 12.65 2.65
N ASN A 166 -15.69 12.41 1.98
CA ASN A 166 -16.97 13.01 2.35
C ASN A 166 -17.51 12.53 3.70
N THR A 167 -17.28 11.26 4.06
CA THR A 167 -17.71 10.69 5.35
C THR A 167 -16.99 11.35 6.53
N TYR A 168 -15.70 11.62 6.39
CA TYR A 168 -14.91 12.31 7.42
C TYR A 168 -14.88 13.83 7.28
N ASN A 169 -15.57 14.38 6.28
CA ASN A 169 -15.56 15.81 5.92
C ASN A 169 -14.15 16.38 5.71
N ILE A 170 -13.33 15.65 4.93
CA ILE A 170 -11.93 15.97 4.65
C ILE A 170 -11.83 16.70 3.30
N ASP A 171 -11.17 17.85 3.30
CA ASP A 171 -10.66 18.52 2.11
C ASP A 171 -9.14 18.38 2.08
N PRO A 172 -8.57 17.41 1.33
CA PRO A 172 -7.14 17.13 1.32
C PRO A 172 -6.31 18.22 0.61
N THR A 173 -6.93 19.31 0.11
CA THR A 173 -6.22 20.50 -0.37
C THR A 173 -6.04 21.56 0.71
N LYS A 174 -6.69 21.39 1.87
CA LYS A 174 -6.65 22.33 2.99
C LYS A 174 -6.24 21.67 4.29
N ASP A 175 -6.72 20.48 4.56
CA ASP A 175 -6.58 19.76 5.81
C ASP A 175 -5.25 19.01 5.90
N LEU A 176 -4.77 18.79 7.13
CA LEU A 176 -3.68 17.87 7.41
C LEU A 176 -4.24 16.57 7.95
N ILE A 177 -3.95 15.46 7.27
CA ILE A 177 -4.42 14.13 7.61
C ILE A 177 -3.28 13.36 8.29
N VAL A 178 -3.47 12.97 9.55
CA VAL A 178 -2.51 12.18 10.32
C VAL A 178 -3.08 10.79 10.54
N PHE A 179 -2.41 9.76 10.04
CA PHE A 179 -2.71 8.39 10.41
C PHE A 179 -1.91 7.97 11.65
N ALA A 180 -2.57 7.31 12.59
CA ALA A 180 -1.95 6.83 13.82
C ALA A 180 -2.39 5.40 14.14
N ALA A 181 -1.43 4.53 14.44
CA ALA A 181 -1.74 3.24 15.04
C ALA A 181 -2.08 3.43 16.52
N GLY A 182 -3.13 2.81 17.05
CA GLY A 182 -3.50 2.90 18.47
C GLY A 182 -2.62 2.03 19.36
N THR A 183 -3.02 0.77 19.56
CA THR A 183 -2.26 -0.22 20.34
C THR A 183 -1.69 -1.33 19.46
N GLY A 184 -2.55 -2.00 18.67
CA GLY A 184 -2.18 -3.25 18.01
C GLY A 184 -3.31 -3.87 17.19
N ASN A 185 -3.69 -3.19 16.11
CA ASN A 185 -4.66 -3.65 15.11
C ASN A 185 -6.00 -4.17 15.69
N GLY A 186 -6.55 -3.47 16.68
CA GLY A 186 -7.84 -3.79 17.28
C GLY A 186 -7.82 -4.98 18.26
N THR A 187 -6.66 -5.58 18.51
CA THR A 187 -6.54 -6.67 19.48
C THR A 187 -6.30 -6.14 20.90
N THR A 188 -6.98 -6.74 21.89
CA THR A 188 -6.60 -6.55 23.30
C THR A 188 -5.38 -7.41 23.55
N VAL A 189 -4.27 -6.78 23.94
CA VAL A 189 -2.99 -7.44 24.09
C VAL A 189 -2.75 -7.66 25.58
N ALA A 190 -2.22 -8.84 25.95
CA ALA A 190 -1.63 -9.02 27.28
C ALA A 190 -0.47 -8.02 27.46
N SER A 191 0.00 -7.81 28.68
CA SER A 191 1.15 -6.92 28.95
C SER A 191 2.41 -7.25 28.11
N ASP A 192 2.53 -8.49 27.63
CA ASP A 192 3.51 -8.93 26.64
C ASP A 192 2.83 -9.73 25.50
N PRO A 193 2.90 -9.27 24.23
CA PRO A 193 2.33 -10.00 23.10
C PRO A 193 3.11 -11.25 22.66
N ALA A 194 4.27 -11.59 23.24
CA ALA A 194 5.24 -12.68 22.97
C ALA A 194 5.17 -13.48 21.63
N ALA A 195 3.98 -13.92 21.18
CA ALA A 195 3.71 -14.63 19.93
C ALA A 195 3.08 -13.80 18.77
N ALA A 196 2.74 -12.51 18.93
CA ALA A 196 1.87 -11.78 17.99
C ALA A 196 2.47 -10.51 17.34
N THR A 197 3.80 -10.38 17.24
CA THR A 197 4.49 -9.17 16.73
C THR A 197 3.93 -8.68 15.40
N ALA A 198 3.79 -9.57 14.41
CA ALA A 198 3.27 -9.22 13.09
C ALA A 198 1.78 -8.80 13.13
N THR A 199 0.99 -9.42 14.01
CA THR A 199 -0.43 -9.08 14.21
C THR A 199 -0.57 -7.69 14.81
N ALA A 200 0.19 -7.39 15.87
CA ALA A 200 0.15 -6.10 16.55
C ALA A 200 0.76 -4.98 15.69
N ALA A 201 1.85 -5.25 14.97
CA ALA A 201 2.44 -4.32 14.01
C ALA A 201 1.59 -4.15 12.74
N GLY A 202 0.56 -4.99 12.52
CA GLY A 202 -0.34 -4.91 11.37
C GLY A 202 -1.05 -3.57 11.22
N ALA A 203 -1.27 -2.84 12.32
CA ALA A 203 -1.80 -1.48 12.27
C ALA A 203 -0.91 -0.51 11.47
N ILE A 204 0.41 -0.75 11.44
CA ILE A 204 1.35 0.05 10.64
C ILE A 204 1.16 -0.23 9.14
N GLN A 205 0.79 -1.46 8.76
CA GLN A 205 0.44 -1.78 7.38
C GLN A 205 -0.81 -1.01 6.94
N ASP A 206 -1.83 -0.95 7.81
CA ASP A 206 -3.09 -0.24 7.51
C ASP A 206 -2.88 1.26 7.29
N ILE A 207 -2.12 1.94 8.17
CA ILE A 207 -1.87 3.38 8.04
C ILE A 207 -0.96 3.72 6.86
N THR A 208 0.04 2.89 6.57
CA THR A 208 0.91 3.08 5.39
C THR A 208 0.15 2.83 4.09
N ARG A 209 -0.79 1.87 4.09
CA ARG A 209 -1.71 1.64 2.99
C ARG A 209 -2.64 2.83 2.74
N GLY A 210 -3.22 3.42 3.78
CA GLY A 210 -4.04 4.62 3.69
C GLY A 210 -3.27 5.81 3.13
N PHE A 211 -2.03 6.01 3.61
CA PHE A 211 -1.12 7.03 3.09
C PHE A 211 -0.80 6.83 1.61
N TYR A 212 -0.42 5.61 1.19
CA TYR A 212 -0.20 5.27 -0.22
C TYR A 212 -1.44 5.54 -1.08
N TRP A 213 -2.62 5.16 -0.60
CA TRP A 213 -3.86 5.33 -1.36
C TRP A 213 -4.18 6.80 -1.61
N LEU A 214 -4.03 7.67 -0.60
CA LEU A 214 -4.20 9.11 -0.79
C LEU A 214 -3.14 9.70 -1.74
N ARG A 215 -1.88 9.22 -1.65
CA ARG A 215 -0.81 9.64 -2.58
C ARG A 215 -1.09 9.19 -4.02
N TYR A 216 -1.58 7.96 -4.24
CA TYR A 216 -2.00 7.44 -5.56
C TYR A 216 -3.06 8.35 -6.19
N TRP A 217 -4.02 8.79 -5.36
CA TRP A 217 -5.09 9.67 -5.78
C TRP A 217 -4.69 11.14 -5.94
N GLY A 218 -3.43 11.49 -5.68
CA GLY A 218 -2.88 12.81 -5.98
C GLY A 218 -2.78 13.74 -4.78
N VAL A 219 -3.16 13.32 -3.57
CA VAL A 219 -3.03 14.16 -2.38
C VAL A 219 -1.54 14.50 -2.18
N ASP A 220 -1.26 15.80 -2.01
CA ASP A 220 0.10 16.28 -1.79
C ASP A 220 0.61 15.74 -0.46
N ILE A 221 1.86 15.30 -0.42
CA ILE A 221 2.47 14.76 0.78
C ILE A 221 2.44 15.75 1.95
N LYS A 222 2.49 17.07 1.67
CA LYS A 222 2.44 18.10 2.71
C LYS A 222 1.15 18.05 3.53
N HIS A 223 0.10 17.43 3.01
CA HIS A 223 -1.19 17.23 3.69
C HIS A 223 -1.32 15.86 4.37
N LEU A 224 -0.27 15.04 4.38
CA LEU A 224 -0.30 13.68 4.90
C LEU A 224 0.81 13.43 5.91
N ALA A 225 0.48 12.78 7.02
CA ALA A 225 1.46 12.30 7.98
C ALA A 225 1.10 10.93 8.56
N ILE A 226 2.12 10.23 9.04
CA ILE A 226 2.04 9.01 9.85
C ILE A 226 2.75 9.28 11.16
N LEU A 227 2.08 9.03 12.29
CA LEU A 227 2.72 9.04 13.60
C LEU A 227 3.72 7.87 13.70
N ASN A 228 4.98 8.18 14.01
CA ASN A 228 6.02 7.18 14.21
C ASN A 228 5.81 6.44 15.53
N GLY A 229 5.56 5.14 15.41
CA GLY A 229 5.15 4.28 16.51
C GLY A 229 3.68 4.43 16.86
N ASN A 230 3.16 3.44 17.57
CA ASN A 230 1.78 3.45 18.02
C ASN A 230 1.54 4.54 19.09
N LEU A 231 0.28 4.94 19.27
CA LEU A 231 -0.13 5.97 20.21
C LEU A 231 0.18 5.56 21.64
N ARG A 232 -0.02 4.28 21.97
CA ARG A 232 0.36 3.73 23.28
C ARG A 232 1.79 4.13 23.64
N TYR A 233 2.77 3.80 22.80
CA TYR A 233 4.17 4.17 23.00
C TYR A 233 4.35 5.66 23.22
N ASN A 234 3.74 6.48 22.36
CA ASN A 234 3.91 7.93 22.41
C ASN A 234 3.29 8.54 23.68
N ILE A 235 2.23 7.94 24.22
CA ILE A 235 1.63 8.33 25.51
C ILE A 235 2.48 7.84 26.69
N THR A 236 2.86 6.54 26.69
CA THR A 236 3.69 5.95 27.75
C THR A 236 5.00 6.71 27.94
N ASN A 237 5.61 7.18 26.85
CA ASN A 237 6.87 7.92 26.88
C ASN A 237 6.68 9.45 26.94
N ASN A 238 5.47 9.94 27.26
CA ASN A 238 5.14 11.36 27.39
C ASN A 238 5.51 12.23 26.17
N LEU A 239 5.55 11.63 24.98
CA LEU A 239 5.72 12.35 23.71
C LEU A 239 4.39 13.00 23.31
N ILE A 240 3.27 12.34 23.62
CA ILE A 240 1.93 12.91 23.65
C ILE A 240 1.50 12.99 25.11
N GLN A 241 1.28 14.21 25.60
CA GLN A 241 0.98 14.46 27.00
C GLN A 241 -0.44 14.00 27.33
N SER A 242 -0.67 13.61 28.59
CA SER A 242 -1.99 13.14 29.07
C SER A 242 -3.10 14.18 28.82
N ALA A 243 -2.80 15.47 28.94
CA ALA A 243 -3.73 16.56 28.64
C ALA A 243 -4.19 16.62 27.17
N GLN A 244 -3.46 15.97 26.25
CA GLN A 244 -3.76 15.87 24.83
C GLN A 244 -4.38 14.51 24.44
N THR A 245 -4.92 13.78 25.42
CA THR A 245 -5.62 12.51 25.22
C THR A 245 -7.05 12.56 25.76
N SER A 246 -7.91 11.66 25.31
CA SER A 246 -9.33 11.59 25.68
C SER A 246 -9.86 10.16 25.70
N THR A 247 -10.91 9.92 26.49
CA THR A 247 -11.69 8.67 26.48
C THR A 247 -12.67 8.60 25.31
N THR A 248 -12.95 9.73 24.66
CA THR A 248 -13.86 9.83 23.52
C THR A 248 -13.15 10.40 22.29
N LYS A 249 -13.67 10.06 21.11
CA LYS A 249 -13.28 10.59 19.80
C LYS A 249 -14.37 11.52 19.26
N SER A 250 -14.12 12.17 18.12
CA SER A 250 -15.12 12.98 17.43
C SER A 250 -16.29 12.15 16.90
N THR A 251 -17.47 12.74 16.85
CA THR A 251 -18.62 12.19 16.13
C THR A 251 -18.46 12.47 14.64
N LEU A 252 -18.85 11.52 13.79
CA LEU A 252 -18.87 11.76 12.35
C LEU A 252 -19.75 12.98 12.03
N PRO A 253 -19.33 13.83 11.09
CA PRO A 253 -20.09 15.00 10.70
C PRO A 253 -21.42 14.59 10.07
N THR A 254 -22.49 15.29 10.43
CA THR A 254 -23.82 15.07 9.85
C THR A 254 -23.95 15.68 8.44
N THR A 255 -23.14 16.70 8.15
CA THR A 255 -23.00 17.29 6.82
C THR A 255 -21.72 16.78 6.17
N LYS A 256 -21.87 16.12 5.02
CA LYS A 256 -20.73 15.71 4.19
C LYS A 256 -20.15 16.92 3.45
N THR A 257 -18.85 16.93 3.19
CA THR A 257 -18.26 17.87 2.22
C THR A 257 -18.77 17.56 0.81
N SER A 258 -18.48 18.46 -0.13
CA SER A 258 -18.68 18.25 -1.57
C SER A 258 -17.34 18.06 -2.30
N PHE A 259 -16.26 17.80 -1.55
CA PHE A 259 -14.95 17.55 -2.13
C PHE A 259 -14.98 16.29 -3.00
N SER A 260 -14.30 16.40 -4.14
CA SER A 260 -14.05 15.27 -5.03
C SER A 260 -12.59 15.27 -5.43
N ILE A 261 -11.99 14.10 -5.52
CA ILE A 261 -10.61 13.92 -5.94
C ILE A 261 -10.33 14.44 -7.36
N ARG A 262 -11.38 14.60 -8.17
CA ARG A 262 -11.35 15.26 -9.48
C ARG A 262 -10.84 16.71 -9.41
N GLN A 263 -10.98 17.36 -8.25
CA GLN A 263 -10.47 18.71 -8.02
C GLN A 263 -8.93 18.74 -7.92
N ILE A 264 -8.28 17.61 -7.60
CA ILE A 264 -6.81 17.53 -7.56
C ILE A 264 -6.28 17.18 -8.95
N ARG A 265 -5.75 18.16 -9.68
CA ARG A 265 -5.32 18.02 -11.09
C ARG A 265 -3.91 17.42 -11.28
N VAL A 266 -3.62 16.27 -10.65
CA VAL A 266 -2.36 15.50 -10.83
C VAL A 266 -2.61 14.01 -11.04
N ASP A 267 -1.76 13.32 -11.79
CA ASP A 267 -1.76 11.87 -11.96
C ASP A 267 -0.56 11.28 -11.20
N ASN A 268 -0.83 10.52 -10.14
CA ASN A 268 0.20 9.81 -9.38
C ASN A 268 0.13 8.30 -9.60
N THR A 269 -0.62 7.81 -10.59
CA THR A 269 -0.84 6.38 -10.81
C THR A 269 0.43 5.60 -11.10
N ALA A 270 1.53 6.28 -11.49
CA ALA A 270 2.86 5.67 -11.64
C ALA A 270 3.39 5.00 -10.36
N ILE A 271 2.87 5.37 -9.18
CA ILE A 271 3.20 4.70 -7.91
C ILE A 271 2.67 3.26 -7.86
N THR A 272 1.74 2.87 -8.74
CA THR A 272 1.15 1.53 -8.79
C THR A 272 1.47 0.87 -10.12
N LEU A 273 2.07 -0.32 -10.06
CA LEU A 273 2.35 -1.15 -11.22
C LEU A 273 1.37 -2.32 -11.28
N GLY A 274 0.94 -2.66 -12.50
CA GLY A 274 0.17 -3.89 -12.74
C GLY A 274 1.06 -5.07 -13.10
N LEU A 275 0.48 -6.27 -13.19
CA LEU A 275 1.22 -7.50 -13.51
C LEU A 275 2.03 -7.40 -14.80
N GLU A 276 1.48 -6.82 -15.87
CA GLU A 276 2.20 -6.67 -17.12
C GLU A 276 3.48 -5.84 -16.97
N ASP A 277 3.48 -4.79 -16.13
CA ASP A 277 4.69 -3.98 -15.89
C ASP A 277 5.74 -4.79 -15.11
N ILE A 278 5.31 -5.55 -14.10
CA ILE A 278 6.19 -6.40 -13.31
C ILE A 278 6.75 -7.55 -14.14
N TYR A 279 5.95 -8.11 -15.05
CA TYR A 279 6.38 -9.12 -16.01
C TYR A 279 7.48 -8.57 -16.92
N GLU A 280 7.29 -7.36 -17.47
CA GLU A 280 8.30 -6.66 -18.27
C GLU A 280 9.58 -6.40 -17.46
N ILE A 281 9.48 -6.03 -16.19
CA ILE A 281 10.64 -5.81 -15.30
C ILE A 281 11.39 -7.13 -15.04
N ALA A 282 10.67 -8.19 -14.67
CA ALA A 282 11.25 -9.50 -14.33
C ALA A 282 11.94 -10.15 -15.54
N LYS A 283 11.31 -10.14 -16.71
CA LYS A 283 11.85 -10.77 -17.93
C LYS A 283 13.11 -10.06 -18.45
N ASN A 284 13.27 -8.78 -18.14
CA ASN A 284 14.43 -7.96 -18.53
C ASN A 284 15.45 -7.82 -17.38
N ASN A 285 15.49 -8.78 -16.43
CA ASN A 285 16.46 -8.81 -15.34
C ASN A 285 16.53 -7.48 -14.53
N LEU A 286 15.37 -6.89 -14.24
CA LEU A 286 15.22 -5.64 -13.48
C LEU A 286 15.86 -4.41 -14.16
N ALA A 287 15.95 -4.42 -15.49
CA ALA A 287 16.42 -3.28 -16.28
C ALA A 287 15.49 -3.08 -17.49
N THR A 288 14.59 -2.11 -17.41
CA THR A 288 13.69 -1.76 -18.51
C THR A 288 13.36 -0.26 -18.54
N THR A 289 13.21 0.27 -19.76
CA THR A 289 12.67 1.61 -20.04
C THR A 289 11.27 1.56 -20.64
N SER A 290 10.67 0.36 -20.80
CA SER A 290 9.34 0.19 -21.40
C SER A 290 8.20 0.50 -20.43
N VAL A 291 8.47 0.50 -19.12
CA VAL A 291 7.49 0.82 -18.08
C VAL A 291 7.53 2.31 -17.79
N PHE A 292 6.38 2.96 -17.91
CA PHE A 292 6.25 4.39 -17.68
C PHE A 292 6.43 4.75 -16.21
N GLY A 293 7.00 5.92 -15.93
CA GLY A 293 6.98 6.53 -14.61
C GLY A 293 8.03 5.98 -13.62
N ILE A 294 8.82 4.99 -14.01
CA ILE A 294 9.94 4.45 -13.24
C ILE A 294 11.28 4.71 -13.95
N THR A 295 12.38 4.55 -13.23
CA THR A 295 13.74 4.66 -13.78
C THR A 295 14.08 3.44 -14.65
N SER A 296 15.22 3.47 -15.37
CA SER A 296 15.63 2.38 -16.27
C SER A 296 16.09 1.10 -15.57
N SER A 297 16.31 1.16 -14.25
CA SER A 297 16.77 0.02 -13.46
C SER A 297 15.99 -0.07 -12.15
N GLN A 298 15.69 -1.30 -11.73
CA GLN A 298 14.80 -1.55 -10.60
C GLN A 298 15.53 -2.30 -9.49
N PHE A 299 15.07 -2.07 -8.27
CA PHE A 299 15.43 -2.81 -7.07
C PHE A 299 14.15 -3.44 -6.51
N LEU A 300 13.91 -4.70 -6.90
CA LEU A 300 12.69 -5.42 -6.54
C LEU A 300 12.85 -6.07 -5.17
N ILE A 301 11.97 -5.74 -4.24
CA ILE A 301 12.00 -6.25 -2.87
C ILE A 301 10.74 -7.05 -2.55
N ASP A 302 10.92 -8.15 -1.83
CA ASP A 302 9.84 -8.96 -1.27
C ASP A 302 9.71 -8.67 0.23
N ALA A 303 8.62 -8.02 0.62
CA ALA A 303 8.39 -7.57 1.98
C ALA A 303 7.92 -8.65 2.95
N ARG A 304 7.69 -9.88 2.48
CA ARG A 304 7.28 -10.99 3.34
C ARG A 304 8.39 -11.40 4.31
N PRO A 305 8.06 -12.11 5.42
CA PRO A 305 9.06 -12.77 6.26
C PRO A 305 10.02 -13.63 5.41
N THR A 306 11.31 -13.62 5.74
CA THR A 306 12.34 -14.32 4.94
C THR A 306 12.05 -15.80 4.74
N ALA A 307 11.42 -16.47 5.72
CA ALA A 307 11.02 -17.87 5.60
C ALA A 307 9.99 -18.16 4.48
N GLN A 308 9.32 -17.12 3.95
CA GLN A 308 8.36 -17.25 2.85
C GLN A 308 8.99 -16.94 1.47
N PHE A 309 10.21 -16.41 1.45
CA PHE A 309 10.91 -16.04 0.22
C PHE A 309 11.59 -17.26 -0.42
N GLY A 310 11.54 -17.37 -1.76
CA GLY A 310 12.16 -18.46 -2.50
C GLY A 310 11.27 -19.69 -2.69
N ALA A 311 11.72 -20.55 -3.60
CA ALA A 311 11.20 -21.90 -3.77
C ALA A 311 12.04 -22.85 -2.91
N SER A 312 11.60 -23.12 -1.67
CA SER A 312 12.23 -24.19 -0.90
C SER A 312 11.71 -25.52 -1.46
N GLY A 313 12.59 -26.31 -2.08
CA GLY A 313 12.23 -27.59 -2.67
C GLY A 313 11.46 -28.47 -1.69
N SER A 314 10.30 -28.97 -2.11
CA SER A 314 9.47 -29.95 -1.41
C SER A 314 9.13 -29.59 0.05
N ARG A 315 8.21 -28.64 0.20
CA ARG A 315 7.58 -28.22 1.45
C ARG A 315 6.81 -29.39 2.10
N THR A 316 7.46 -30.11 3.02
CA THR A 316 6.82 -31.22 3.76
C THR A 316 6.13 -30.68 5.03
N ALA A 317 4.80 -30.61 5.05
CA ALA A 317 3.97 -29.97 6.10
C ALA A 317 4.37 -30.34 7.56
N GLY A 318 4.62 -29.34 8.43
CA GLY A 318 4.79 -29.55 9.88
C GLY A 318 5.58 -28.48 10.66
N VAL A 319 4.86 -27.59 11.36
CA VAL A 319 5.12 -26.92 12.67
C VAL A 319 6.51 -26.28 12.99
N ASN A 320 6.46 -25.02 13.44
CA ASN A 320 7.51 -24.26 14.16
C ASN A 320 8.83 -23.97 13.42
N GLY A 321 8.84 -22.89 12.64
CA GLY A 321 10.04 -22.39 11.95
C GLY A 321 10.34 -23.08 10.61
N ASN A 322 9.39 -23.89 10.13
CA ASN A 322 9.54 -24.82 9.04
C ASN A 322 8.89 -24.31 7.74
N VAL A 323 9.45 -24.68 6.58
CA VAL A 323 9.13 -24.30 5.17
C VAL A 323 7.73 -24.72 4.68
N THR A 324 6.71 -24.60 5.53
CA THR A 324 5.41 -25.28 5.37
C THR A 324 4.20 -24.37 5.53
N GLN A 325 4.43 -23.06 5.65
CA GLN A 325 3.35 -22.08 5.56
C GLN A 325 3.07 -21.78 4.09
N TYR A 326 1.81 -21.93 3.71
CA TYR A 326 1.36 -21.70 2.34
C TYR A 326 0.70 -20.34 2.21
N ILE A 327 1.02 -19.62 1.14
CA ILE A 327 0.37 -18.37 0.79
C ILE A 327 -1.11 -18.67 0.51
N THR A 328 -1.98 -18.04 1.29
CA THR A 328 -3.42 -18.08 1.04
C THR A 328 -3.75 -17.31 -0.24
N THR A 329 -4.79 -17.73 -0.93
CA THR A 329 -5.25 -17.10 -2.18
C THR A 329 -5.61 -15.62 -1.99
N GLY A 330 -5.96 -15.20 -0.78
CA GLY A 330 -6.36 -13.83 -0.44
C GLY A 330 -7.75 -13.45 -0.93
N TRP A 331 -8.19 -14.02 -2.07
CA TRP A 331 -9.49 -13.78 -2.69
C TRP A 331 -10.56 -14.81 -2.31
N ASP A 332 -10.22 -16.10 -2.28
CA ASP A 332 -11.12 -17.19 -1.83
C ASP A 332 -10.96 -17.45 -0.33
N SER A 333 -9.76 -17.24 0.20
CA SER A 333 -9.47 -17.37 1.63
C SER A 333 -8.49 -16.31 2.10
N ALA A 334 -8.94 -15.46 3.02
CA ALA A 334 -8.15 -14.40 3.62
C ALA A 334 -7.34 -14.89 4.84
N GLY A 335 -6.49 -14.01 5.37
CA GLY A 335 -5.67 -14.26 6.57
C GLY A 335 -4.25 -14.69 6.25
N ALA A 336 -3.37 -14.74 7.25
CA ALA A 336 -1.93 -15.01 7.11
C ALA A 336 -1.62 -16.40 6.50
N PRO A 337 -0.40 -16.60 5.96
CA PRO A 337 0.07 -17.92 5.57
C PRO A 337 0.03 -18.87 6.75
N VAL A 338 -0.43 -20.10 6.54
CA VAL A 338 -0.59 -21.09 7.61
C VAL A 338 -0.06 -22.43 7.17
N VAL A 339 0.34 -23.22 8.18
CA VAL A 339 0.64 -24.63 7.98
C VAL A 339 -0.67 -25.37 7.76
N TRP A 340 -0.67 -26.27 6.79
CA TRP A 340 -1.78 -27.17 6.52
C TRP A 340 -2.27 -27.90 7.79
N ALA A 341 -3.59 -27.97 7.98
CA ALA A 341 -4.28 -28.64 9.10
C ALA A 341 -3.96 -28.10 10.50
N ALA A 342 -3.22 -27.00 10.63
CA ALA A 342 -2.99 -26.34 11.91
C ALA A 342 -4.23 -25.57 12.40
N SER A 343 -4.23 -25.14 13.67
CA SER A 343 -5.37 -24.41 14.28
C SER A 343 -5.75 -23.10 13.56
N GLY A 344 -4.86 -22.53 12.73
CA GLY A 344 -5.12 -21.36 11.89
C GLY A 344 -5.62 -21.67 10.48
N ASP A 345 -5.82 -22.95 10.16
CA ASP A 345 -6.24 -23.44 8.84
C ASP A 345 -7.75 -23.54 8.67
N ALA A 346 -8.53 -23.13 9.68
CA ALA A 346 -9.98 -23.00 9.54
C ALA A 346 -10.33 -21.86 8.57
N ASN A 347 -11.31 -22.07 7.70
CA ASN A 347 -11.92 -21.03 6.89
C ASN A 347 -13.33 -20.77 7.41
N SER A 348 -13.60 -19.56 7.91
CA SER A 348 -14.90 -19.21 8.48
C SER A 348 -16.03 -19.20 7.44
N ALA A 349 -15.70 -19.12 6.15
CA ALA A 349 -16.67 -19.23 5.05
C ALA A 349 -16.92 -20.70 4.61
N ASN A 350 -16.07 -21.65 5.00
CA ASN A 350 -16.20 -23.06 4.64
C ASN A 350 -15.46 -23.98 5.64
N THR A 351 -16.16 -25.00 6.17
CA THR A 351 -15.62 -25.97 7.13
C THR A 351 -14.42 -26.80 6.65
N ALA A 352 -14.05 -26.75 5.37
CA ALA A 352 -12.93 -27.51 4.79
C ALA A 352 -11.54 -26.88 4.91
N GLY A 353 -11.45 -25.65 5.42
CA GLY A 353 -10.20 -24.94 5.67
C GLY A 353 -9.78 -23.96 4.57
N LYS A 354 -8.59 -23.37 4.71
CA LYS A 354 -8.12 -22.30 3.83
C LYS A 354 -7.73 -22.79 2.43
N THR A 355 -7.70 -21.88 1.47
CA THR A 355 -7.22 -22.14 0.11
C THR A 355 -5.93 -21.38 -0.19
N TYR A 356 -5.09 -22.00 -1.01
CA TYR A 356 -3.71 -21.62 -1.26
C TYR A 356 -3.43 -21.38 -2.74
N VAL A 357 -2.40 -20.60 -2.99
CA VAL A 357 -1.97 -20.25 -4.35
C VAL A 357 -1.35 -21.46 -5.07
N PRO A 358 -1.34 -21.46 -6.42
CA PRO A 358 -0.79 -22.57 -7.21
C PRO A 358 0.70 -22.88 -7.02
N PHE A 359 1.54 -21.89 -6.73
CA PHE A 359 2.96 -22.11 -6.48
C PHE A 359 3.51 -21.16 -5.42
N GLU A 360 4.57 -21.60 -4.75
CA GLU A 360 5.36 -20.80 -3.82
C GLU A 360 6.64 -20.33 -4.51
N GLY A 361 7.18 -19.20 -4.06
CA GLY A 361 8.37 -18.66 -4.71
C GLY A 361 8.52 -17.16 -4.55
N ASN A 362 9.21 -16.59 -5.53
CA ASN A 362 9.35 -15.15 -5.70
C ASN A 362 9.52 -14.79 -7.18
N ILE A 363 9.25 -13.52 -7.50
CA ILE A 363 9.59 -12.95 -8.80
C ILE A 363 11.12 -12.96 -8.94
N LYS A 364 11.61 -13.36 -10.12
CA LYS A 364 13.05 -13.46 -10.39
C LYS A 364 13.73 -12.09 -10.22
N GLY A 365 14.90 -12.11 -9.59
CA GLY A 365 15.66 -10.90 -9.27
C GLY A 365 15.18 -10.18 -8.00
N ALA A 366 14.00 -10.50 -7.46
CA ALA A 366 13.59 -9.98 -6.16
C ALA A 366 14.56 -10.39 -5.06
N ILE A 367 14.65 -9.58 -4.01
CA ILE A 367 15.42 -9.88 -2.80
C ILE A 367 14.51 -9.97 -1.57
N SER A 368 14.89 -10.79 -0.58
CA SER A 368 14.16 -10.84 0.69
C SER A 368 14.42 -9.58 1.51
N PHE A 369 13.34 -8.85 1.82
CA PHE A 369 13.36 -7.60 2.57
C PHE A 369 12.18 -7.56 3.57
N PRO A 370 12.21 -8.37 4.64
CA PRO A 370 11.08 -8.49 5.56
C PRO A 370 10.74 -7.14 6.20
N TRP A 371 9.48 -6.70 6.08
CA TRP A 371 9.02 -5.38 6.51
C TRP A 371 9.32 -5.04 7.97
N LEU A 372 9.28 -6.02 8.86
CA LEU A 372 9.57 -5.86 10.29
C LEU A 372 11.01 -5.42 10.56
N ALA A 373 11.95 -5.70 9.65
CA ALA A 373 13.34 -5.25 9.77
C ALA A 373 13.48 -3.73 9.85
N LEU A 374 12.44 -2.98 9.49
CA LEU A 374 12.45 -1.52 9.48
C LEU A 374 12.14 -0.89 10.83
N PHE A 375 11.82 -1.70 11.86
CA PHE A 375 11.39 -1.19 13.16
C PHE A 375 12.44 -1.30 14.27
N GLU A 376 12.36 -0.37 15.21
CA GLU A 376 13.19 -0.34 16.41
C GLU A 376 13.00 -1.60 17.26
N GLY A 377 14.12 -2.15 17.75
CA GLY A 377 14.13 -3.39 18.51
C GLY A 377 14.00 -4.67 17.67
N ILE A 378 13.86 -4.58 16.35
CA ILE A 378 13.88 -5.75 15.45
C ILE A 378 15.21 -5.76 14.67
N PRO A 379 15.93 -6.89 14.57
CA PRO A 379 17.15 -6.99 13.77
C PRO A 379 16.87 -6.83 12.27
N ASP A 380 17.89 -6.47 11.50
CA ASP A 380 17.79 -6.23 10.04
C ASP A 380 17.40 -7.49 9.23
N SER A 381 17.49 -8.66 9.86
CA SER A 381 16.95 -9.92 9.32
C SER A 381 15.43 -10.00 9.36
N GLY A 382 14.76 -9.09 10.07
CA GLY A 382 13.31 -9.12 10.32
C GLY A 382 12.85 -10.25 11.23
N SER A 383 13.78 -11.00 11.85
CA SER A 383 13.46 -12.06 12.79
C SER A 383 12.86 -11.49 14.06
N THR A 384 11.71 -12.03 14.49
CA THR A 384 11.05 -11.62 15.74
C THR A 384 11.39 -12.53 16.92
N ALA A 385 12.18 -13.58 16.69
CA ALA A 385 12.57 -14.52 17.74
C ALA A 385 13.32 -13.78 18.87
N GLY A 386 12.76 -13.82 20.09
CA GLY A 386 13.35 -13.20 21.28
C GLY A 386 13.21 -11.67 21.38
N VAL A 387 12.57 -10.99 20.41
CA VAL A 387 12.48 -9.52 20.38
C VAL A 387 11.04 -8.97 20.36
N THR A 388 10.03 -9.83 20.42
CA THR A 388 8.60 -9.44 20.37
C THR A 388 8.24 -8.39 21.42
N ALA A 389 8.61 -8.62 22.68
CA ALA A 389 8.32 -7.71 23.78
C ALA A 389 9.01 -6.34 23.58
N THR A 390 10.27 -6.34 23.13
CA THR A 390 11.02 -5.11 22.84
C THR A 390 10.40 -4.32 21.70
N ALA A 391 10.04 -4.97 20.60
CA ALA A 391 9.40 -4.32 19.46
C ALA A 391 8.04 -3.69 19.83
N PHE A 392 7.25 -4.41 20.63
CA PHE A 392 5.99 -3.90 21.16
C PHE A 392 6.18 -2.74 22.13
N ALA A 393 7.14 -2.84 23.05
CA ALA A 393 7.51 -1.78 23.98
C ALA A 393 8.03 -0.52 23.25
N ASN A 394 8.61 -0.67 22.06
CA ASN A 394 9.01 0.42 21.16
C ASN A 394 7.88 0.92 20.25
N GLY A 395 6.68 0.35 20.36
CA GLY A 395 5.50 0.76 19.59
C GLY A 395 5.62 0.55 18.09
N TYR A 396 6.53 -0.32 17.61
CA TYR A 396 6.78 -0.54 16.18
C TYR A 396 7.18 0.73 15.42
N ARG A 397 7.98 1.59 16.06
CA ARG A 397 8.56 2.77 15.41
C ARG A 397 9.52 2.37 14.30
N TYR A 398 9.53 3.13 13.21
CA TYR A 398 10.60 3.06 12.22
C TYR A 398 11.95 3.40 12.87
N LYS A 399 12.98 2.68 12.42
CA LYS A 399 14.37 3.00 12.73
C LYS A 399 14.74 4.41 12.27
N SER A 400 15.85 4.94 12.78
CA SER A 400 16.43 6.19 12.30
C SER A 400 16.67 6.18 10.78
N LYS A 401 16.64 7.35 10.14
CA LYS A 401 16.84 7.49 8.69
C LYS A 401 18.15 6.85 8.23
N ALA A 402 19.23 7.05 8.99
CA ALA A 402 20.53 6.47 8.71
C ALA A 402 20.52 4.93 8.78
N ALA A 403 19.86 4.35 9.79
CA ALA A 403 19.74 2.90 9.90
C ALA A 403 18.89 2.31 8.76
N LEU A 404 17.79 2.97 8.38
CA LEU A 404 17.00 2.56 7.21
C LEU A 404 17.84 2.59 5.93
N ALA A 405 18.59 3.66 5.68
CA ALA A 405 19.48 3.77 4.51
C ALA A 405 20.53 2.64 4.49
N ALA A 406 21.10 2.30 5.65
CA ALA A 406 22.05 1.20 5.80
C ALA A 406 21.42 -0.15 5.46
N ILE A 407 20.19 -0.43 5.92
CA ILE A 407 19.46 -1.66 5.59
C ILE A 407 19.26 -1.77 4.07
N PHE A 408 18.79 -0.71 3.41
CA PHE A 408 18.60 -0.71 1.96
C PHE A 408 19.91 -0.95 1.21
N THR A 409 20.99 -0.26 1.62
CA THR A 409 22.32 -0.40 1.01
C THR A 409 22.87 -1.82 1.18
N ASN A 410 22.79 -2.38 2.39
CA ASN A 410 23.24 -3.75 2.70
C ASN A 410 22.46 -4.81 1.93
N LYS A 411 21.22 -4.50 1.54
CA LYS A 411 20.38 -5.34 0.68
C LYS A 411 20.67 -5.16 -0.82
N GLY A 412 21.57 -4.25 -1.19
CA GLY A 412 22.00 -4.04 -2.57
C GLY A 412 21.27 -2.92 -3.31
N TYR A 413 20.56 -2.04 -2.59
CA TYR A 413 20.06 -0.81 -3.19
C TYR A 413 21.23 0.06 -3.65
N SER A 414 21.07 0.69 -4.81
CA SER A 414 21.99 1.70 -5.33
C SER A 414 21.19 2.89 -5.83
N ALA A 415 21.70 4.10 -5.57
CA ALA A 415 21.04 5.34 -5.97
C ALA A 415 20.68 5.35 -7.47
N GLY A 416 19.54 5.94 -7.79
CA GLY A 416 19.01 6.01 -9.16
C GLY A 416 18.17 4.80 -9.59
N LYS A 417 18.13 3.71 -8.81
CA LYS A 417 17.17 2.63 -9.03
C LYS A 417 15.79 2.99 -8.47
N THR A 418 14.74 2.52 -9.15
CA THR A 418 13.39 2.52 -8.58
C THR A 418 13.20 1.30 -7.69
N VAL A 419 12.84 1.51 -6.43
CA VAL A 419 12.41 0.44 -5.53
C VAL A 419 11.03 -0.05 -5.97
N ILE A 420 10.91 -1.34 -6.23
CA ILE A 420 9.61 -1.97 -6.50
C ILE A 420 9.26 -2.82 -5.30
N SER A 421 8.25 -2.39 -4.54
CA SER A 421 7.83 -3.08 -3.32
C SER A 421 6.66 -4.02 -3.61
N GLN A 422 6.79 -5.28 -3.20
CA GLN A 422 5.73 -6.28 -3.29
C GLN A 422 5.75 -7.21 -2.08
N CYS A 423 4.63 -7.88 -1.81
CA CYS A 423 4.56 -8.93 -0.82
C CYS A 423 3.52 -9.98 -1.22
N ARG A 424 2.65 -10.39 -0.30
CA ARG A 424 1.54 -11.29 -0.63
C ARG A 424 0.37 -10.56 -1.28
N THR A 425 -0.15 -9.52 -0.61
CA THR A 425 -1.36 -8.76 -0.99
C THR A 425 -1.15 -7.25 -0.85
N ASN A 426 0.09 -6.79 -1.03
CA ASN A 426 0.54 -5.40 -0.93
C ASN A 426 0.21 -4.65 0.37
N PHE A 427 0.15 -5.32 1.52
CA PHE A 427 0.05 -4.67 2.86
C PHE A 427 1.42 -4.54 3.52
N GLU A 428 2.20 -5.62 3.65
CA GLU A 428 3.57 -5.54 4.19
C GLU A 428 4.45 -4.62 3.35
N ALA A 429 4.29 -4.68 2.02
CA ALA A 429 5.02 -3.86 1.07
C ALA A 429 4.79 -2.35 1.24
N GLN A 430 3.69 -1.92 1.86
CA GLN A 430 3.43 -0.51 2.16
C GLN A 430 4.40 0.05 3.17
N VAL A 431 4.82 -0.75 4.15
CA VAL A 431 5.79 -0.35 5.16
C VAL A 431 7.15 -0.10 4.51
N ASN A 432 7.61 -1.04 3.68
CA ASN A 432 8.87 -0.91 2.96
C ASN A 432 8.85 0.25 1.98
N GLY A 433 7.79 0.36 1.18
CA GLY A 433 7.70 1.42 0.19
C GLY A 433 7.49 2.79 0.82
N PHE A 434 6.84 2.89 1.99
CA PHE A 434 6.77 4.14 2.74
C PHE A 434 8.16 4.57 3.21
N ALA A 435 8.96 3.67 3.78
CA ALA A 435 10.33 3.97 4.21
C ALA A 435 11.20 4.40 3.01
N ALA A 436 11.14 3.67 1.89
CA ALA A 436 11.88 4.03 0.68
C ALA A 436 11.44 5.40 0.13
N LEU A 437 10.14 5.59 -0.11
CA LEU A 437 9.62 6.76 -0.82
C LEU A 437 9.61 8.04 0.02
N ASN A 438 9.22 7.94 1.29
CA ASN A 438 8.85 9.08 2.13
C ASN A 438 9.83 9.36 3.27
N VAL A 439 10.72 8.40 3.57
CA VAL A 439 11.80 8.60 4.56
C VAL A 439 13.14 8.80 3.86
N LEU A 440 13.48 7.90 2.93
CA LEU A 440 14.77 7.90 2.24
C LEU A 440 14.78 8.70 0.93
N GLY A 441 13.61 9.10 0.41
CA GLY A 441 13.53 9.82 -0.86
C GLY A 441 13.90 8.96 -2.09
N TYR A 442 13.79 7.63 -1.99
CA TYR A 442 14.09 6.74 -3.10
C TYR A 442 12.87 6.62 -4.03
N PRO A 443 13.04 6.74 -5.37
CA PRO A 443 11.95 6.53 -6.31
C PRO A 443 11.32 5.16 -6.07
N THR A 444 10.02 5.08 -5.83
CA THR A 444 9.38 3.83 -5.38
C THR A 444 8.02 3.62 -6.05
N ALA A 445 7.77 2.40 -6.50
CA ALA A 445 6.46 1.94 -6.97
C ALA A 445 6.05 0.64 -6.26
N PHE A 446 4.76 0.32 -6.29
CA PHE A 446 4.18 -0.84 -5.63
C PHE A 446 3.54 -1.77 -6.64
N TYR A 447 3.78 -3.08 -6.48
CA TYR A 447 3.01 -4.08 -7.20
C TYR A 447 1.77 -4.47 -6.39
N ASP A 448 0.62 -3.91 -6.74
CA ASP A 448 -0.57 -3.99 -5.87
C ASP A 448 -1.23 -5.37 -5.86
N GLY A 449 -1.29 -6.05 -7.00
CA GLY A 449 -1.73 -7.44 -7.06
C GLY A 449 -0.80 -8.40 -6.32
N SER A 450 0.49 -8.05 -6.23
CA SER A 450 1.49 -8.79 -5.45
C SER A 450 1.52 -10.29 -5.79
N LEU A 451 2.08 -11.15 -4.92
CA LEU A 451 2.25 -12.57 -5.25
C LEU A 451 0.94 -13.33 -5.43
N VAL A 452 -0.18 -12.93 -4.82
CA VAL A 452 -1.46 -13.62 -5.07
C VAL A 452 -1.92 -13.50 -6.53
N GLU A 453 -1.64 -12.36 -7.18
CA GLU A 453 -1.90 -12.20 -8.61
C GLU A 453 -0.84 -12.95 -9.44
N TRP A 454 0.44 -12.78 -9.09
CA TRP A 454 1.55 -13.38 -9.81
C TRP A 454 1.46 -14.90 -9.87
N THR A 455 1.14 -15.55 -8.75
CA THR A 455 1.13 -17.01 -8.61
C THR A 455 -0.07 -17.68 -9.30
N ALA A 456 -1.06 -16.90 -9.75
CA ALA A 456 -2.26 -17.44 -10.40
C ALA A 456 -2.05 -17.80 -11.89
N LEU A 457 -0.97 -17.32 -12.53
CA LEU A 457 -0.76 -17.47 -13.97
C LEU A 457 0.14 -18.66 -14.31
N ILE A 458 -0.46 -19.86 -14.22
CA ILE A 458 0.26 -21.13 -14.38
C ILE A 458 -0.26 -22.01 -15.52
N ALA A 459 0.66 -22.72 -16.18
CA ALA A 459 0.34 -23.64 -17.29
C ALA A 459 0.98 -25.02 -17.17
N ALA A 460 1.86 -25.27 -16.19
CA ALA A 460 2.60 -26.52 -16.07
C ALA A 460 2.55 -27.18 -14.68
N HIS A 461 1.52 -26.88 -13.89
CA HIS A 461 1.25 -27.62 -12.67
C HIS A 461 0.92 -29.09 -13.00
N THR A 462 1.36 -30.02 -12.15
CA THR A 462 1.22 -31.48 -12.34
C THR A 462 -0.24 -31.94 -12.33
N ASP A 463 -1.06 -31.36 -11.46
CA ASP A 463 -2.51 -31.38 -11.57
C ASP A 463 -2.98 -30.39 -12.64
N SER A 464 -3.44 -30.90 -13.79
CA SER A 464 -3.86 -30.10 -14.93
C SER A 464 -5.10 -29.25 -14.66
N SER A 465 -5.91 -29.56 -13.65
CA SER A 465 -7.09 -28.77 -13.29
C SER A 465 -6.75 -27.36 -12.77
N ILE A 466 -5.50 -27.16 -12.33
CA ILE A 466 -5.02 -25.88 -11.78
C ILE A 466 -4.42 -24.99 -12.91
N ASN A 467 -4.11 -25.55 -14.08
CA ASN A 467 -3.57 -24.81 -15.22
C ASN A 467 -4.67 -24.01 -15.93
N GLN A 468 -4.81 -22.72 -15.60
CA GLN A 468 -5.88 -21.85 -16.14
C GLN A 468 -5.50 -21.13 -17.43
N ILE A 469 -4.25 -21.24 -17.88
CA ILE A 469 -3.75 -20.56 -19.08
C ILE A 469 -3.00 -21.53 -20.01
N PRO A 470 -2.97 -21.25 -21.33
CA PRO A 470 -2.13 -21.99 -22.27
C PRO A 470 -0.63 -21.86 -21.99
N ALA A 471 0.16 -22.84 -22.45
CA ALA A 471 1.61 -22.87 -22.22
C ALA A 471 2.38 -21.69 -22.83
N ASP A 472 1.85 -21.09 -23.90
CA ASP A 472 2.38 -19.95 -24.64
C ASP A 472 1.74 -18.60 -24.25
N TYR A 473 0.95 -18.58 -23.17
CA TYR A 473 0.29 -17.36 -22.73
C TYR A 473 1.30 -16.26 -22.35
N LYS A 474 1.11 -15.07 -22.92
CA LYS A 474 2.05 -13.92 -22.84
C LYS A 474 2.45 -13.47 -21.43
N TRP A 475 1.62 -13.77 -20.42
CA TRP A 475 1.87 -13.39 -19.01
C TRP A 475 2.06 -14.60 -18.10
N ARG A 476 2.36 -15.77 -18.64
CA ARG A 476 2.65 -16.97 -17.87
C ARG A 476 3.83 -16.74 -16.89
N THR A 477 3.60 -16.94 -15.59
CA THR A 477 4.57 -16.60 -14.54
C THR A 477 5.31 -17.79 -13.94
N ASP A 478 4.86 -19.03 -14.16
CA ASP A 478 5.58 -20.26 -13.78
C ASP A 478 6.69 -20.62 -14.79
N LEU A 479 7.53 -19.64 -15.11
CA LEU A 479 8.71 -19.78 -15.96
C LEU A 479 9.95 -19.36 -15.18
N ALA A 480 11.02 -20.15 -15.27
CA ALA A 480 12.32 -19.85 -14.64
C ALA A 480 12.96 -18.55 -15.17
N THR A 481 12.45 -17.99 -16.27
CA THR A 481 12.87 -16.69 -16.81
C THR A 481 12.31 -15.51 -16.01
N VAL A 482 11.18 -15.66 -15.32
CA VAL A 482 10.53 -14.57 -14.56
C VAL A 482 10.25 -14.91 -13.09
N SER A 483 10.37 -16.17 -12.70
CA SER A 483 10.13 -16.62 -11.32
C SER A 483 11.20 -17.60 -10.83
N VAL A 484 11.35 -17.66 -9.51
CA VAL A 484 11.85 -18.82 -8.79
C VAL A 484 10.63 -19.45 -8.13
N PHE A 485 10.30 -20.70 -8.46
CA PHE A 485 9.03 -21.30 -8.02
C PHE A 485 9.12 -22.81 -7.76
N ASP A 486 8.22 -23.29 -6.90
CA ASP A 486 7.87 -24.71 -6.72
C ASP A 486 6.35 -24.82 -6.57
N TYR A 487 5.74 -25.82 -7.18
CA TYR A 487 4.28 -25.96 -7.20
C TYR A 487 3.75 -26.48 -5.86
N ASN A 488 2.62 -25.92 -5.42
CA ASN A 488 1.93 -26.45 -4.25
C ASN A 488 1.15 -27.70 -4.66
N PRO A 489 1.35 -28.87 -4.02
CA PRO A 489 0.62 -30.06 -4.39
C PRO A 489 -0.88 -29.87 -4.18
N GLN A 490 -1.70 -30.34 -5.12
CA GLN A 490 -3.14 -30.39 -4.88
C GLN A 490 -3.42 -31.33 -3.71
N ILE A 491 -4.28 -30.89 -2.81
CA ILE A 491 -4.71 -31.72 -1.69
C ILE A 491 -6.22 -31.63 -1.58
N ASN A 492 -6.83 -32.81 -1.56
CA ASN A 492 -8.27 -32.99 -1.47
C ASN A 492 -8.63 -33.24 -0.01
N ASN A 493 -9.47 -32.38 0.59
CA ASN A 493 -10.01 -32.62 1.92
C ASN A 493 -11.50 -32.91 1.85
N THR A 494 -11.96 -33.93 2.57
CA THR A 494 -13.39 -34.20 2.75
C THR A 494 -13.91 -33.28 3.86
N GLY A 495 -14.57 -32.19 3.48
CA GLY A 495 -15.31 -31.37 4.45
C GLY A 495 -16.56 -32.11 4.96
N ASN A 496 -17.17 -31.60 6.04
CA ASN A 496 -18.45 -32.12 6.56
C ASN A 496 -19.63 -32.01 5.56
N VAL A 497 -19.42 -31.36 4.41
CA VAL A 497 -20.39 -31.19 3.33
C VAL A 497 -20.01 -32.06 2.12
N GLY A 498 -19.82 -33.37 2.34
CA GLY A 498 -19.95 -34.46 1.35
C GLY A 498 -19.14 -34.42 0.04
N SER A 499 -18.30 -33.42 -0.21
CA SER A 499 -17.52 -33.27 -1.44
C SER A 499 -16.06 -32.96 -1.11
N ALA A 500 -15.14 -33.57 -1.85
CA ALA A 500 -13.73 -33.26 -1.78
C ALA A 500 -13.52 -31.81 -2.23
N LEU A 501 -12.91 -30.98 -1.38
CA LEU A 501 -12.59 -29.60 -1.70
C LEU A 501 -11.10 -29.50 -2.04
N ASN A 502 -10.85 -29.00 -3.25
CA ASN A 502 -9.53 -28.63 -3.76
C ASN A 502 -9.01 -27.40 -3.02
N ARG A 503 -7.83 -27.53 -2.41
CA ARG A 503 -7.27 -26.49 -1.55
C ARG A 503 -6.21 -25.64 -2.21
N VAL A 504 -5.64 -26.08 -3.33
CA VAL A 504 -4.86 -25.23 -4.22
C VAL A 504 -5.78 -24.73 -5.33
N LYS A 505 -5.92 -23.40 -5.42
CA LYS A 505 -6.87 -22.76 -6.33
C LYS A 505 -6.21 -21.61 -7.11
N PRO A 506 -6.25 -21.65 -8.44
CA PRO A 506 -5.91 -20.50 -9.26
C PRO A 506 -7.08 -19.50 -9.27
N ALA A 507 -6.79 -18.21 -9.42
CA ALA A 507 -7.82 -17.22 -9.70
C ALA A 507 -8.36 -17.42 -11.14
N PRO A 508 -9.66 -17.23 -11.40
CA PRO A 508 -10.21 -17.23 -12.75
C PRO A 508 -9.52 -16.20 -13.66
N VAL A 509 -9.10 -16.64 -14.85
CA VAL A 509 -8.33 -15.82 -15.81
C VAL A 509 -9.16 -15.51 -17.06
N ASN A 510 -9.21 -14.24 -17.46
CA ASN A 510 -9.73 -13.83 -18.76
C ASN A 510 -8.64 -13.93 -19.83
N LEU A 511 -8.66 -15.02 -20.60
CA LEU A 511 -7.67 -15.27 -21.66
C LEU A 511 -7.69 -14.24 -22.80
N THR A 512 -8.78 -13.50 -22.96
CA THR A 512 -8.92 -12.46 -24.00
C THR A 512 -8.40 -11.09 -23.54
N ALA A 513 -7.93 -10.98 -22.29
CA ALA A 513 -7.47 -9.73 -21.73
C ALA A 513 -6.29 -9.12 -22.52
N THR A 514 -6.46 -7.87 -22.91
CA THR A 514 -5.42 -7.10 -23.61
C THR A 514 -4.52 -6.33 -22.65
N THR A 515 -4.96 -6.11 -21.40
CA THR A 515 -4.17 -5.48 -20.34
C THR A 515 -4.41 -6.12 -18.96
N THR A 516 -3.47 -5.93 -18.04
CA THR A 516 -3.62 -6.22 -16.60
C THR A 516 -3.81 -4.94 -15.77
N LYS A 517 -4.07 -3.80 -16.42
CA LYS A 517 -4.09 -2.46 -15.80
C LYS A 517 -5.42 -1.73 -15.98
N LYS A 518 -6.50 -2.47 -16.24
CA LYS A 518 -7.82 -1.86 -16.47
C LYS A 518 -8.26 -0.98 -15.28
N PHE A 519 -8.05 -1.42 -14.04
CA PHE A 519 -8.34 -0.64 -12.84
C PHE A 519 -7.64 0.74 -12.82
N ILE A 520 -6.38 0.82 -13.27
CA ILE A 520 -5.64 2.10 -13.37
C ILE A 520 -6.25 2.98 -14.46
N GLN A 521 -6.63 2.39 -15.60
CA GLN A 521 -7.28 3.12 -16.70
C GLN A 521 -8.63 3.69 -16.27
N GLU A 522 -9.42 2.92 -15.51
CA GLU A 522 -10.68 3.36 -14.92
C GLU A 522 -10.45 4.50 -13.92
N ASP A 523 -9.43 4.42 -13.08
CA ASP A 523 -9.14 5.47 -12.10
C ASP A 523 -8.72 6.77 -12.79
N LYS A 524 -7.94 6.69 -13.88
CA LYS A 524 -7.62 7.85 -14.74
C LYS A 524 -8.87 8.43 -15.37
N ALA A 525 -9.75 7.59 -15.95
CA ALA A 525 -11.00 8.03 -16.56
C ALA A 525 -11.98 8.60 -15.52
N TYR A 526 -11.94 8.14 -14.28
CA TYR A 526 -12.71 8.76 -13.21
C TYR A 526 -12.20 10.17 -12.89
N LYS A 527 -10.89 10.36 -12.94
CA LYS A 527 -10.25 11.61 -12.57
C LYS A 527 -10.37 12.70 -13.65
N TYR A 528 -10.44 12.32 -14.93
CA TYR A 528 -10.28 13.21 -16.10
C TYR A 528 -11.53 13.35 -16.95
#